data_AF-A0A8T3XLW8-F1
#
_entry.id   AF-A0A8T3XLW8-F1
#
_cell.length_a   1.000
_cell.length_b   1.000
_cell.length_c   1.000
_cell.angle_alpha   90.00
_cell.angle_beta   90.00
_cell.angle_gamma   90.00
#
_symmetry.space_group_name_H-M   'P 1'
#
loop_
_entity.id
_entity.type
_entity.pdbx_description
1 polymer ?
#
loop_
_entity_poly.entity_id
_entity_poly.type
_entity_poly.pdbx_seq_one_letter_code
_entity_poly.pdbx_strand_id
1 'polypeptide(L)'
;TVTQEWVDFLEEEGIISVEYKLTKPYLVERKLTKKEIDAKSKEFTSKKDVFVRKAEVSLSFLEKQASELKKVKKEFDVMKGELGMELDTVREDLKELERYQQLKDELQKQVEEQKNDAKQKIEELTKQVEREQKKYQDLISDIKKEKEELSREKAEAQSIEESEKILNQKLIELKGTIGLIEKKIADEDTAITNSELHIEKLTLLIDEIRQRVEEEKAIIEPLIERSREQEKKVMELQERIVQKIAQKQKKVSNVKDITKKVEDFFKKKLAVVNLVDRVNKDRDELEKGLIELIKKAKSFQLSASKGDVGKQMIELEKKFDEVDKKKAQFETELKEFGSVFKK
;
A
#
# COMPACT_ATOMS: atom_id res chain seq x y z
N THR A 1 -46.69 -91.11 110.68
CA THR A 1 -46.70 -89.67 110.97
C THR A 1 -48.11 -89.14 110.92
N VAL A 2 -48.79 -89.11 109.77
CA VAL A 2 -50.19 -88.65 109.66
C VAL A 2 -51.13 -89.36 110.65
N THR A 3 -51.09 -90.70 110.76
CA THR A 3 -51.94 -91.43 111.72
C THR A 3 -51.64 -91.08 113.18
N GLN A 4 -50.40 -90.71 113.49
CA GLN A 4 -50.00 -90.31 114.84
C GLN A 4 -50.43 -88.87 115.11
N GLU A 5 -50.30 -87.95 114.14
CA GLU A 5 -50.84 -86.59 114.20
C GLU A 5 -52.36 -86.58 114.34
N TRP A 6 -53.08 -87.49 113.69
CA TRP A 6 -54.52 -87.65 113.88
C TRP A 6 -54.86 -88.25 115.25
N VAL A 7 -54.07 -89.19 115.77
CA VAL A 7 -54.28 -89.72 117.13
C VAL A 7 -54.00 -88.65 118.18
N ASP A 8 -52.91 -87.90 118.05
CA ASP A 8 -52.52 -86.79 118.92
C ASP A 8 -53.57 -85.67 118.85
N PHE A 9 -54.03 -85.29 117.65
CA PHE A 9 -55.11 -84.30 117.47
C PHE A 9 -56.43 -84.76 118.10
N LEU A 10 -56.82 -86.03 117.92
CA LEU A 10 -58.05 -86.57 118.49
C LEU A 10 -57.95 -86.79 120.01
N GLU A 11 -56.75 -87.02 120.56
CA GLU A 11 -56.47 -87.03 122.00
C GLU A 11 -56.48 -85.60 122.58
N GLU A 12 -55.88 -84.60 121.90
CA GLU A 12 -55.95 -83.16 122.27
C GLU A 12 -57.38 -82.63 122.24
N GLU A 13 -58.17 -83.01 121.23
CA GLU A 13 -59.60 -82.66 121.16
C GLU A 13 -60.47 -83.41 122.19
N GLY A 14 -59.86 -84.37 122.91
CA GLY A 14 -60.48 -85.14 124.00
C GLY A 14 -61.48 -86.20 123.54
N ILE A 15 -61.39 -86.63 122.28
CA ILE A 15 -62.34 -87.55 121.61
C ILE A 15 -61.96 -89.01 121.89
N ILE A 16 -60.66 -89.31 121.99
CA ILE A 16 -60.12 -90.66 122.27
C ILE A 16 -59.07 -90.59 123.40
N SER A 17 -58.82 -91.70 124.09
CA SER A 17 -57.69 -91.87 125.02
C SER A 17 -56.88 -93.10 124.65
N VAL A 18 -55.55 -93.02 124.70
CA VAL A 18 -54.66 -94.14 124.34
C VAL A 18 -54.26 -94.94 125.58
N GLU A 19 -54.74 -96.19 125.73
CA GLU A 19 -54.33 -97.11 126.81
C GLU A 19 -53.33 -98.17 126.32
N TYR A 20 -52.28 -98.47 127.11
CA TYR A 20 -51.24 -99.44 126.74
C TYR A 20 -51.40 -100.76 127.52
N LYS A 21 -51.72 -101.87 126.83
CA LYS A 21 -51.64 -103.23 127.39
C LYS A 21 -50.54 -104.01 126.68
N LEU A 22 -49.54 -104.48 127.43
CA LEU A 22 -48.44 -105.34 126.94
C LEU A 22 -47.81 -104.79 125.65
N THR A 23 -47.30 -103.55 125.71
CA THR A 23 -46.57 -102.82 124.64
C THR A 23 -47.33 -102.47 123.36
N LYS A 24 -48.65 -102.71 123.25
CA LYS A 24 -49.47 -102.24 122.12
C LYS A 24 -50.47 -101.15 122.58
N PRO A 25 -50.51 -99.97 121.95
CA PRO A 25 -51.52 -98.94 122.23
C PRO A 25 -52.89 -99.38 121.71
N TYR A 26 -53.93 -99.21 122.52
CA TYR A 26 -55.33 -99.37 122.16
C TYR A 26 -56.03 -98.01 122.26
N LEU A 27 -56.77 -97.65 121.21
CA LEU A 27 -57.63 -96.46 121.25
C LEU A 27 -58.91 -96.81 122.01
N VAL A 28 -59.15 -96.13 123.12
CA VAL A 28 -60.35 -96.27 123.94
C VAL A 28 -61.20 -95.01 123.78
N GLU A 29 -62.48 -95.17 123.47
CA GLU A 29 -63.43 -94.07 123.35
C GLU A 29 -63.64 -93.43 124.73
N ARG A 30 -63.26 -92.15 124.88
CA ARG A 30 -63.49 -91.40 126.11
C ARG A 30 -64.94 -90.90 126.11
N LYS A 31 -65.80 -91.52 126.91
CA LYS A 31 -67.18 -91.04 127.12
C LYS A 31 -67.15 -89.73 127.92
N LEU A 32 -67.25 -88.60 127.23
CA LEU A 32 -67.32 -87.25 127.83
C LEU A 32 -68.47 -87.16 128.84
N THR A 33 -68.21 -86.51 129.96
CA THR A 33 -69.20 -86.32 131.03
C THR A 33 -70.18 -85.19 130.67
N LYS A 34 -71.42 -85.24 131.19
CA LYS A 34 -72.47 -84.22 130.92
C LYS A 34 -72.01 -82.77 131.13
N LYS A 35 -71.08 -82.53 132.07
CA LYS A 35 -70.51 -81.19 132.34
C LYS A 35 -69.59 -80.70 131.22
N GLU A 36 -68.84 -81.59 130.57
CA GLU A 36 -67.90 -81.23 129.49
C GLU A 36 -68.65 -80.89 128.20
N ILE A 37 -69.80 -81.52 127.95
CA ILE A 37 -70.68 -81.23 126.80
C ILE A 37 -71.27 -79.82 126.89
N ASP A 38 -71.76 -79.41 128.07
CA ASP A 38 -72.32 -78.06 128.26
C ASP A 38 -71.28 -76.95 128.09
N ALA A 39 -70.03 -77.19 128.53
CA ALA A 39 -68.94 -76.25 128.35
C ALA A 39 -68.58 -76.07 126.87
N LYS A 40 -68.36 -77.17 126.12
CA LYS A 40 -68.08 -77.10 124.67
C LYS A 40 -69.25 -76.51 123.89
N SER A 41 -70.51 -76.77 124.28
CA SER A 41 -71.67 -76.19 123.60
C SER A 41 -71.74 -74.67 123.73
N LYS A 42 -71.44 -74.11 124.92
CA LYS A 42 -71.40 -72.64 125.13
C LYS A 42 -70.26 -71.99 124.36
N GLU A 43 -69.09 -72.63 124.33
CA GLU A 43 -67.94 -72.11 123.59
C GLU A 43 -68.22 -72.09 122.07
N PHE A 44 -68.94 -73.10 121.57
CA PHE A 44 -69.33 -73.18 120.15
C PHE A 44 -70.33 -72.08 119.76
N THR A 45 -71.34 -71.77 120.59
CA THR A 45 -72.28 -70.68 120.31
C THR A 45 -71.57 -69.33 120.29
N SER A 46 -70.66 -69.06 121.23
CA SER A 46 -69.89 -67.81 121.22
C SER A 46 -69.00 -67.67 119.98
N LYS A 47 -68.33 -68.74 119.53
CA LYS A 47 -67.50 -68.71 118.31
C LYS A 47 -68.33 -68.53 117.04
N LYS A 48 -69.51 -69.15 116.96
CA LYS A 48 -70.44 -68.98 115.82
C LYS A 48 -70.89 -67.52 115.66
N ASP A 49 -71.28 -66.86 116.75
CA ASP A 49 -71.77 -65.47 116.72
C ASP A 49 -70.69 -64.48 116.25
N VAL A 50 -69.44 -64.67 116.69
CA VAL A 50 -68.30 -63.85 116.26
C VAL A 50 -68.03 -64.04 114.76
N PHE A 51 -68.14 -65.27 114.26
CA PHE A 51 -67.93 -65.56 112.83
C PHE A 51 -69.01 -64.91 111.96
N VAL A 52 -70.29 -65.01 112.35
CA VAL A 52 -71.41 -64.42 111.59
C VAL A 52 -71.25 -62.90 111.46
N ARG A 53 -70.95 -62.19 112.55
CA ARG A 53 -70.72 -60.73 112.48
C ARG A 53 -69.55 -60.36 111.58
N LYS A 54 -68.47 -61.16 111.60
CA LYS A 54 -67.30 -60.92 110.74
C LYS A 54 -67.66 -61.09 109.26
N ALA A 55 -68.48 -62.08 108.92
CA ALA A 55 -68.97 -62.29 107.56
C ALA A 55 -69.88 -61.14 107.08
N GLU A 56 -70.79 -60.66 107.94
CA GLU A 56 -71.69 -59.53 107.61
C GLU A 56 -70.90 -58.22 107.35
N VAL A 57 -69.87 -57.94 108.16
CA VAL A 57 -69.00 -56.77 107.95
C VAL A 57 -68.27 -56.86 106.61
N SER A 58 -67.72 -58.03 106.26
CA SER A 58 -67.06 -58.22 104.96
C SER A 58 -68.02 -58.09 103.78
N LEU A 59 -69.27 -58.56 103.92
CA LEU A 59 -70.29 -58.43 102.87
C LEU A 59 -70.64 -56.96 102.60
N SER A 60 -70.89 -56.18 103.66
CA SER A 60 -71.22 -54.75 103.53
C SER A 60 -70.07 -53.92 102.93
N PHE A 61 -68.82 -54.30 103.21
CA PHE A 61 -67.65 -53.68 102.59
C PHE A 61 -67.59 -53.93 101.07
N LEU A 62 -67.86 -55.17 100.63
CA LEU A 62 -67.87 -55.51 99.19
C LEU A 62 -69.01 -54.81 98.44
N GLU A 63 -70.19 -54.71 99.03
CA GLU A 63 -71.31 -53.96 98.44
C GLU A 63 -70.97 -52.48 98.25
N LYS A 64 -70.29 -51.87 99.23
CA LYS A 64 -69.82 -50.48 99.13
C LYS A 64 -68.82 -50.32 97.98
N GLN A 65 -67.83 -51.19 97.87
CA GLN A 65 -66.85 -51.13 96.76
C GLN A 65 -67.49 -51.32 95.38
N ALA A 66 -68.46 -52.23 95.25
CA ALA A 66 -69.18 -52.42 93.99
C ALA A 66 -69.97 -51.15 93.57
N SER A 67 -70.48 -50.39 94.55
CA SER A 67 -71.17 -49.13 94.29
C SER A 67 -70.22 -48.02 93.82
N GLU A 68 -69.02 -47.95 94.40
CA GLU A 68 -67.97 -46.99 94.00
C GLU A 68 -67.48 -47.30 92.58
N LEU A 69 -67.30 -48.58 92.24
CA LEU A 69 -66.88 -49.00 90.90
C LEU A 69 -67.91 -48.63 89.81
N LYS A 70 -69.21 -48.69 90.13
CA LYS A 70 -70.28 -48.22 89.24
C LYS A 70 -70.24 -46.71 89.01
N LYS A 71 -69.84 -45.93 90.02
CA LYS A 71 -69.68 -44.47 89.88
C LYS A 71 -68.49 -44.15 88.96
N VAL A 72 -67.35 -44.78 89.19
CA VAL A 72 -66.15 -44.63 88.34
C VAL A 72 -66.46 -45.01 86.89
N LYS A 73 -67.21 -46.08 86.66
CA LYS A 73 -67.63 -46.46 85.30
C LYS A 73 -68.50 -45.39 84.64
N LYS A 74 -69.44 -44.79 85.36
CA LYS A 74 -70.26 -43.69 84.84
C LYS A 74 -69.43 -42.45 84.52
N GLU A 75 -68.49 -42.09 85.38
CA GLU A 75 -67.58 -40.96 85.14
C GLU A 75 -66.72 -41.22 83.90
N PHE A 76 -66.22 -42.44 83.70
CA PHE A 76 -65.50 -42.83 82.49
C PHE A 76 -66.35 -42.74 81.21
N ASP A 77 -67.61 -43.19 81.26
CA ASP A 77 -68.52 -43.11 80.11
C ASP A 77 -68.89 -41.66 79.75
N VAL A 78 -69.02 -40.76 80.74
CA VAL A 78 -69.21 -39.31 80.52
C VAL A 78 -67.97 -38.71 79.88
N MET A 79 -66.79 -39.01 80.41
CA MET A 79 -65.52 -38.50 79.89
C MET A 79 -65.27 -38.96 78.44
N LYS A 80 -65.69 -40.17 78.08
CA LYS A 80 -65.65 -40.70 76.71
C LYS A 80 -66.61 -39.99 75.75
N GLY A 81 -67.75 -39.49 76.25
CA GLY A 81 -68.71 -38.71 75.48
C GLY A 81 -68.32 -37.24 75.34
N GLU A 82 -67.73 -36.64 76.37
CA GLU A 82 -67.19 -35.26 76.37
C GLU A 82 -65.91 -35.14 75.55
N LEU A 83 -65.03 -36.16 75.61
CA LEU A 83 -63.93 -36.35 74.66
C LEU A 83 -64.44 -36.89 73.31
N GLY A 84 -65.67 -36.50 72.96
CA GLY A 84 -66.35 -36.77 71.70
C GLY A 84 -65.34 -36.80 70.58
N MET A 85 -65.21 -37.98 70.01
CA MET A 85 -64.26 -38.30 68.95
C MET A 85 -64.50 -37.41 67.73
N GLU A 86 -63.84 -36.26 67.72
CA GLU A 86 -63.23 -35.67 66.54
C GLU A 86 -61.92 -36.42 66.18
N LEU A 87 -61.71 -37.65 66.68
CA LEU A 87 -60.55 -38.47 66.28
C LEU A 87 -60.60 -38.84 64.80
N ASP A 88 -61.80 -39.02 64.23
CA ASP A 88 -61.97 -39.27 62.80
C ASP A 88 -61.74 -37.99 61.98
N THR A 89 -62.20 -36.83 62.44
CA THR A 89 -61.93 -35.54 61.78
C THR A 89 -60.46 -35.13 61.91
N VAL A 90 -59.83 -35.28 63.08
CA VAL A 90 -58.38 -35.07 63.28
C VAL A 90 -57.56 -36.02 62.39
N ARG A 91 -58.02 -37.26 62.19
CA ARG A 91 -57.35 -38.22 61.30
C ARG A 91 -57.51 -37.85 59.83
N GLU A 92 -58.66 -37.30 59.43
CA GLU A 92 -58.87 -36.76 58.08
C GLU A 92 -58.03 -35.51 57.85
N ASP A 93 -58.01 -34.57 58.79
CA ASP A 93 -57.17 -33.37 58.76
C ASP A 93 -55.67 -33.72 58.69
N LEU A 94 -55.22 -34.74 59.44
CA LEU A 94 -53.84 -35.22 59.35
C LEU A 94 -53.50 -35.82 57.98
N LYS A 95 -54.44 -36.53 57.34
CA LYS A 95 -54.25 -37.03 55.97
C LYS A 95 -54.25 -35.92 54.94
N GLU A 96 -55.08 -34.88 55.12
CA GLU A 96 -55.06 -33.70 54.26
C GLU A 96 -53.75 -32.93 54.43
N LEU A 97 -53.27 -32.74 55.66
CA LEU A 97 -51.97 -32.13 55.92
C LEU A 97 -50.81 -32.93 55.30
N GLU A 98 -50.85 -34.26 55.35
CA GLU A 98 -49.85 -35.10 54.69
C GLU A 98 -49.87 -34.92 53.16
N ARG A 99 -51.06 -34.82 52.55
CA ARG A 99 -51.21 -34.51 51.11
C ARG A 99 -50.70 -33.10 50.77
N TYR A 100 -51.01 -32.10 51.58
CA TYR A 100 -50.52 -30.74 51.38
C TYR A 100 -49.00 -30.65 51.52
N GLN A 101 -48.42 -31.41 52.45
CA GLN A 101 -46.96 -31.50 52.61
C GLN A 101 -46.32 -32.16 51.39
N GLN A 102 -46.87 -33.26 50.88
CA GLN A 102 -46.41 -33.88 49.64
C GLN A 102 -46.50 -32.95 48.43
N LEU A 103 -47.63 -32.25 48.28
CA LEU A 103 -47.82 -31.28 47.20
C LEU A 103 -46.83 -30.12 47.30
N LYS A 104 -46.57 -29.62 48.51
CA LYS A 104 -45.57 -28.57 48.75
C LYS A 104 -44.17 -29.05 48.36
N ASP A 105 -43.78 -30.26 48.74
CA ASP A 105 -42.46 -30.81 48.43
C ASP A 105 -42.29 -31.04 46.91
N GLU A 106 -43.35 -31.50 46.23
CA GLU A 106 -43.35 -31.63 44.77
C GLU A 106 -43.26 -30.26 44.07
N LEU A 107 -44.05 -29.27 44.52
CA LEU A 107 -43.99 -27.90 43.99
C LEU A 107 -42.61 -27.28 44.23
N GLN A 108 -42.01 -27.48 45.41
CA GLN A 108 -40.66 -27.00 45.68
C GLN A 108 -39.63 -27.63 44.74
N LYS A 109 -39.75 -28.93 44.47
CA LYS A 109 -38.89 -29.62 43.51
C LYS A 109 -39.06 -29.05 42.10
N GLN A 110 -40.30 -28.88 41.63
CA GLN A 110 -40.57 -28.29 40.32
C GLN A 110 -40.04 -26.86 40.20
N VAL A 111 -40.18 -26.05 41.25
CA VAL A 111 -39.64 -24.68 41.29
C VAL A 111 -38.12 -24.70 41.21
N GLU A 112 -37.44 -25.60 41.92
CA GLU A 112 -35.98 -25.69 41.89
C GLU A 112 -35.48 -26.22 40.54
N GLU A 113 -36.18 -27.17 39.91
CA GLU A 113 -35.91 -27.63 38.55
C GLU A 113 -36.07 -26.48 37.54
N GLN A 114 -37.21 -25.77 37.55
CA GLN A 114 -37.44 -24.63 36.67
C GLN A 114 -36.39 -23.52 36.86
N LYS A 115 -35.98 -23.26 38.10
CA LYS A 115 -34.94 -22.28 38.42
C LYS A 115 -33.59 -22.71 37.85
N ASN A 116 -33.24 -23.99 37.95
CA ASN A 116 -32.00 -24.52 37.38
C ASN A 116 -32.02 -24.47 35.84
N ASP A 117 -33.12 -24.86 35.22
CA ASP A 117 -33.30 -24.79 33.76
C ASP A 117 -33.22 -23.34 33.27
N ALA A 118 -33.89 -22.41 33.95
CA ALA A 118 -33.81 -20.99 33.64
C ALA A 118 -32.37 -20.45 33.78
N LYS A 119 -31.66 -20.86 34.83
CA LYS A 119 -30.25 -20.48 35.05
C LYS A 119 -29.35 -20.99 33.92
N GLN A 120 -29.50 -22.25 33.52
CA GLN A 120 -28.73 -22.83 32.41
C GLN A 120 -29.03 -22.11 31.10
N LYS A 121 -30.30 -21.82 30.82
CA LYS A 121 -30.71 -21.09 29.62
C LYS A 121 -30.19 -19.66 29.60
N ILE A 122 -30.19 -18.97 30.74
CA ILE A 122 -29.58 -17.64 30.87
C ILE A 122 -28.08 -17.73 30.57
N GLU A 123 -27.36 -18.69 31.15
CA GLU A 123 -25.92 -18.84 30.93
C GLU A 123 -25.60 -19.14 29.45
N GLU A 124 -26.39 -19.98 28.80
CA GLU A 124 -26.25 -20.26 27.37
C GLU A 124 -26.49 -19.01 26.52
N LEU A 125 -27.58 -18.28 26.77
CA LEU A 125 -27.90 -17.04 26.06
C LEU A 125 -26.83 -15.97 26.29
N THR A 126 -26.30 -15.83 27.50
CA THR A 126 -25.19 -14.92 27.81
C THR A 126 -23.95 -15.27 26.98
N LYS A 127 -23.57 -16.56 26.93
CA LYS A 127 -22.44 -17.02 26.10
C LYS A 127 -22.67 -16.76 24.60
N GLN A 128 -23.90 -16.91 24.12
CA GLN A 128 -24.24 -16.59 22.74
C GLN A 128 -24.10 -15.09 22.46
N VAL A 129 -24.62 -14.24 23.35
CA VAL A 129 -24.49 -12.78 23.25
C VAL A 129 -23.02 -12.36 23.24
N GLU A 130 -22.20 -12.90 24.13
CA GLU A 130 -20.75 -12.59 24.18
C GLU A 130 -20.03 -12.98 22.88
N ARG A 131 -20.37 -14.16 22.31
CA ARG A 131 -19.80 -14.60 21.03
C ARG A 131 -20.20 -13.66 19.89
N GLU A 132 -21.47 -13.27 19.80
CA GLU A 132 -21.95 -12.35 18.77
C GLU A 132 -21.36 -10.95 18.95
N GLN A 133 -21.23 -10.46 20.19
CA GLN A 133 -20.54 -9.19 20.48
C GLN A 133 -19.09 -9.21 20.02
N LYS A 134 -18.36 -10.31 20.26
CA LYS A 134 -16.98 -10.46 19.78
C LYS A 134 -16.90 -10.45 18.25
N LYS A 135 -17.75 -11.25 17.58
CA LYS A 135 -17.81 -11.26 16.11
C LYS A 135 -18.12 -9.87 15.55
N TYR A 136 -19.04 -9.14 16.18
CA TYR A 136 -19.39 -7.78 15.76
C TYR A 136 -18.21 -6.81 15.92
N GLN A 137 -17.45 -6.90 17.02
CA GLN A 137 -16.24 -6.09 17.21
C GLN A 137 -15.16 -6.43 16.18
N ASP A 138 -14.95 -7.71 15.89
CA ASP A 138 -14.01 -8.17 14.87
C ASP A 138 -14.40 -7.62 13.48
N LEU A 139 -15.68 -7.70 13.11
CA LEU A 139 -16.21 -7.13 11.87
C LEU A 139 -16.01 -5.61 11.78
N ILE A 140 -16.21 -4.85 12.87
CA ILE A 140 -15.93 -3.41 12.88
C ILE A 140 -14.45 -3.14 12.62
N SER A 141 -13.56 -3.91 13.26
CA SER A 141 -12.12 -3.78 13.10
C SER A 141 -11.71 -4.02 11.65
N ASP A 142 -12.24 -5.07 11.03
CA ASP A 142 -11.95 -5.42 9.63
C ASP A 142 -12.52 -4.37 8.67
N ILE A 143 -13.76 -3.90 8.87
CA ILE A 143 -14.34 -2.79 8.09
C ILE A 143 -13.47 -1.53 8.19
N LYS A 144 -12.89 -1.26 9.36
CA LYS A 144 -12.02 -0.10 9.54
C LYS A 144 -10.72 -0.24 8.75
N LYS A 145 -10.07 -1.41 8.81
CA LYS A 145 -8.87 -1.70 8.01
C LYS A 145 -9.15 -1.60 6.52
N GLU A 146 -10.24 -2.22 6.05
CA GLU A 146 -10.66 -2.18 4.65
C GLU A 146 -10.91 -0.74 4.17
N LYS A 147 -11.53 0.10 5.01
CA LYS A 147 -11.72 1.53 4.69
C LYS A 147 -10.41 2.29 4.59
N GLU A 148 -9.44 1.99 5.44
CA GLU A 148 -8.11 2.61 5.39
C GLU A 148 -7.34 2.17 4.14
N GLU A 149 -7.40 0.89 3.78
CA GLU A 149 -6.83 0.34 2.55
C GLU A 149 -7.47 0.95 1.30
N LEU A 150 -8.80 0.96 1.23
CA LEU A 150 -9.55 1.59 0.13
C LEU A 150 -9.22 3.08 -0.01
N SER A 151 -9.01 3.79 1.10
CA SER A 151 -8.61 5.19 1.08
C SER A 151 -7.21 5.39 0.48
N ARG A 152 -6.28 4.47 0.74
CA ARG A 152 -4.93 4.48 0.14
C ARG A 152 -5.00 4.17 -1.34
N GLU A 153 -5.74 3.13 -1.73
CA GLU A 153 -5.92 2.76 -3.14
C GLU A 153 -6.55 3.90 -3.95
N LYS A 154 -7.53 4.61 -3.39
CA LYS A 154 -8.12 5.80 -4.04
C LYS A 154 -7.11 6.91 -4.26
N ALA A 155 -6.26 7.19 -3.26
CA ALA A 155 -5.22 8.21 -3.38
C ALA A 155 -4.18 7.82 -4.43
N GLU A 156 -3.79 6.54 -4.49
CA GLU A 156 -2.88 6.02 -5.50
C GLU A 156 -3.49 6.11 -6.90
N ALA A 157 -4.75 5.69 -7.07
CA ALA A 157 -5.47 5.81 -8.33
C ALA A 157 -5.55 7.25 -8.85
N GLN A 158 -5.80 8.22 -7.96
CA GLN A 158 -5.78 9.66 -8.30
C GLN A 158 -4.39 10.11 -8.77
N SER A 159 -3.33 9.70 -8.07
CA SER A 159 -1.96 10.03 -8.45
C SER A 159 -1.57 9.45 -9.82
N ILE A 160 -2.03 8.23 -10.11
CA ILE A 160 -1.86 7.58 -11.41
C ILE A 160 -2.62 8.35 -12.50
N GLU A 161 -3.87 8.75 -12.25
CA GLU A 161 -4.67 9.53 -13.19
C GLU A 161 -4.04 10.89 -13.52
N GLU A 162 -3.49 11.58 -12.52
CA GLU A 162 -2.73 12.82 -12.70
C GLU A 162 -1.46 12.59 -13.54
N SER A 163 -0.73 11.51 -13.25
CA SER A 163 0.46 11.12 -14.01
C SER A 163 0.13 10.81 -15.47
N GLU A 164 -0.99 10.13 -15.72
CA GLU A 164 -1.49 9.85 -17.07
C GLU A 164 -1.82 11.14 -17.84
N LYS A 165 -2.49 12.10 -17.20
CA LYS A 165 -2.78 13.42 -17.80
C LYS A 165 -1.49 14.13 -18.21
N ILE A 166 -0.46 14.13 -17.36
CA ILE A 166 0.84 14.73 -17.66
C ILE A 166 1.51 14.03 -18.84
N LEU A 167 1.50 12.69 -18.88
CA LEU A 167 2.09 11.91 -19.97
C LEU A 167 1.37 12.19 -21.31
N ASN A 168 0.04 12.25 -21.29
CA ASN A 168 -0.74 12.58 -22.48
C ASN A 168 -0.43 13.98 -23.01
N GLN A 169 -0.28 14.96 -22.12
CA GLN A 169 0.10 16.32 -22.51
C GLN A 169 1.49 16.34 -23.18
N LYS A 170 2.48 15.66 -22.60
CA LYS A 170 3.82 15.52 -23.19
C LYS A 170 3.78 14.82 -24.55
N LEU A 171 2.91 13.82 -24.72
CA LEU A 171 2.75 13.09 -25.97
C LEU A 171 2.17 13.99 -27.08
N ILE A 172 1.22 14.86 -26.75
CA ILE A 172 0.68 15.86 -27.67
C ILE A 172 1.78 16.85 -28.10
N GLU A 173 2.58 17.35 -27.15
CA GLU A 173 3.70 18.26 -27.43
C GLU A 173 4.77 17.62 -28.34
N LEU A 174 5.11 16.34 -28.08
CA LEU A 174 6.03 15.58 -28.92
C LEU A 174 5.48 15.40 -30.34
N LYS A 175 4.19 15.06 -30.49
CA LYS A 175 3.54 14.99 -31.80
C LYS A 175 3.60 16.32 -32.55
N GLY A 176 3.38 17.44 -31.84
CA GLY A 176 3.53 18.78 -32.43
C GLY A 176 4.95 19.07 -32.90
N THR A 177 5.95 18.68 -32.10
CA THR A 177 7.37 18.83 -32.46
C THR A 177 7.75 18.00 -33.68
N ILE A 178 7.27 16.76 -33.76
CA ILE A 178 7.46 15.89 -34.93
C ILE A 178 6.87 16.54 -36.19
N GLY A 179 5.64 17.05 -36.13
CA GLY A 179 5.03 17.73 -37.28
C GLY A 179 5.79 18.98 -37.75
N LEU A 180 6.42 19.73 -36.83
CA LEU A 180 7.28 20.86 -37.20
C LEU A 180 8.58 20.39 -37.90
N ILE A 181 9.14 19.27 -37.46
CA ILE A 181 10.35 18.68 -38.08
C ILE A 181 10.00 18.15 -39.48
N GLU A 182 8.90 17.41 -39.62
CA GLU A 182 8.43 16.90 -40.92
C GLU A 182 8.21 18.03 -41.93
N LYS A 183 7.60 19.15 -41.49
CA LYS A 183 7.45 20.32 -42.35
C LYS A 183 8.80 20.91 -42.78
N LYS A 184 9.75 21.04 -41.86
CA LYS A 184 11.10 21.54 -42.18
C LYS A 184 11.83 20.62 -43.17
N ILE A 185 11.67 19.30 -43.03
CA ILE A 185 12.26 18.33 -43.97
C ILE A 185 11.67 18.56 -45.36
N ALA A 186 10.35 18.69 -45.48
CA ALA A 186 9.71 18.94 -46.77
C ALA A 186 10.14 20.28 -47.43
N ASP A 187 10.27 21.34 -46.62
CA ASP A 187 10.77 22.64 -47.07
C ASP A 187 12.22 22.53 -47.58
N GLU A 188 13.08 21.79 -46.85
CA GLU A 188 14.48 21.56 -47.22
C GLU A 188 14.61 20.69 -48.49
N ASP A 189 13.82 19.62 -48.63
CA ASP A 189 13.78 18.78 -49.83
C ASP A 189 13.42 19.62 -51.08
N THR A 190 12.50 20.56 -50.91
CA THR A 190 12.13 21.51 -51.99
C THR A 190 13.30 22.44 -52.32
N ALA A 191 14.03 22.92 -51.32
CA ALA A 191 15.22 23.76 -51.52
C ALA A 191 16.37 23.01 -52.20
N ILE A 192 16.58 21.74 -51.84
CA ILE A 192 17.54 20.83 -52.48
C ILE A 192 17.18 20.65 -53.95
N THR A 193 15.92 20.30 -54.25
CA THR A 193 15.44 20.12 -55.63
C THR A 193 15.66 21.37 -56.48
N ASN A 194 15.36 22.55 -55.94
CA ASN A 194 15.60 23.83 -56.63
C ASN A 194 17.09 24.08 -56.88
N SER A 195 17.95 23.70 -55.93
CA SER A 195 19.40 23.84 -56.05
C SER A 195 19.98 22.88 -57.09
N GLU A 196 19.51 21.63 -57.13
CA GLU A 196 19.87 20.65 -58.16
C GLU A 196 19.51 21.15 -59.56
N LEU A 197 18.29 21.67 -59.75
CA LEU A 197 17.86 22.29 -61.01
C LEU A 197 18.73 23.51 -61.40
N HIS A 198 19.19 24.28 -60.42
CA HIS A 198 20.06 25.42 -60.69
C HIS A 198 21.47 24.97 -61.11
N ILE A 199 22.02 23.94 -60.46
CA ILE A 199 23.30 23.33 -60.83
C ILE A 199 23.25 22.77 -62.25
N GLU A 200 22.15 22.11 -62.63
CA GLU A 200 21.95 21.60 -63.99
C GLU A 200 21.99 22.74 -65.02
N LYS A 201 21.26 23.84 -64.78
CA LYS A 201 21.29 25.04 -65.65
C LYS A 201 22.68 25.65 -65.77
N LEU A 202 23.42 25.76 -64.67
CA LEU A 202 24.79 26.27 -64.69
C LEU A 202 25.73 25.34 -65.47
N THR A 203 25.54 24.04 -65.37
CA THR A 203 26.32 23.04 -66.11
C THR A 203 26.11 23.20 -67.61
N LEU A 204 24.85 23.34 -68.07
CA LEU A 204 24.54 23.63 -69.47
C LEU A 204 25.21 24.93 -69.97
N LEU A 205 25.17 26.00 -69.17
CA LEU A 205 25.83 27.26 -69.51
C LEU A 205 27.36 27.12 -69.61
N ILE A 206 27.98 26.31 -68.74
CA ILE A 206 29.42 26.01 -68.81
C ILE A 206 29.75 25.31 -70.12
N ASP A 207 28.95 24.34 -70.53
CA ASP A 207 29.15 23.61 -71.78
C ASP A 207 28.99 24.52 -73.00
N GLU A 208 27.98 25.40 -73.01
CA GLU A 208 27.82 26.42 -74.07
C GLU A 208 28.99 27.41 -74.13
N ILE A 209 29.50 27.86 -72.99
CA ILE A 209 30.67 28.75 -72.93
C ILE A 209 31.91 28.00 -73.43
N ARG A 210 32.12 26.75 -73.00
CA ARG A 210 33.24 25.92 -73.49
C ARG A 210 33.20 25.78 -75.00
N GLN A 211 32.03 25.48 -75.57
CA GLN A 211 31.88 25.36 -77.00
C GLN A 211 32.23 26.66 -77.72
N ARG A 212 31.71 27.81 -77.25
CA ARG A 212 32.06 29.13 -77.82
C ARG A 212 33.55 29.43 -77.73
N VAL A 213 34.21 29.11 -76.61
CA VAL A 213 35.65 29.32 -76.45
C VAL A 213 36.44 28.49 -77.46
N GLU A 214 36.06 27.23 -77.70
CA GLU A 214 36.72 26.39 -78.70
C GLU A 214 36.45 26.88 -80.13
N GLU A 215 35.24 27.36 -80.43
CA GLU A 215 34.92 28.01 -81.71
C GLU A 215 35.75 29.29 -81.93
N GLU A 216 35.88 30.15 -80.92
CA GLU A 216 36.71 31.36 -80.98
C GLU A 216 38.20 31.04 -81.13
N LYS A 217 38.72 30.06 -80.38
CA LYS A 217 40.10 29.58 -80.54
C LYS A 217 40.37 29.11 -81.96
N ALA A 218 39.46 28.31 -82.54
CA ALA A 218 39.60 27.82 -83.90
C ALA A 218 39.68 28.95 -84.95
N ILE A 219 39.10 30.13 -84.67
CA ILE A 219 39.21 31.32 -85.51
C ILE A 219 40.52 32.09 -85.22
N ILE A 220 40.93 32.20 -83.96
CA ILE A 220 42.11 32.98 -83.54
C ILE A 220 43.42 32.27 -83.93
N GLU A 221 43.52 30.96 -83.76
CA GLU A 221 44.73 30.16 -84.07
C GLU A 221 45.29 30.45 -85.48
N PRO A 222 44.50 30.38 -86.58
CA PRO A 222 44.99 30.69 -87.92
C PRO A 222 45.35 32.16 -88.11
N LEU A 223 44.70 33.09 -87.39
CA LEU A 223 45.06 34.52 -87.43
C LEU A 223 46.40 34.79 -86.76
N ILE A 224 46.70 34.11 -85.64
CA ILE A 224 48.00 34.17 -84.98
C ILE A 224 49.09 33.66 -85.93
N GLU A 225 48.89 32.50 -86.57
CA GLU A 225 49.84 31.95 -87.53
C GLU A 225 50.06 32.89 -88.72
N ARG A 226 48.98 33.47 -89.27
CA ARG A 226 49.08 34.46 -90.35
C ARG A 226 49.84 35.72 -89.91
N SER A 227 49.60 36.20 -88.69
CA SER A 227 50.32 37.33 -88.10
C SER A 227 51.81 37.05 -87.97
N ARG A 228 52.20 35.88 -87.44
CA ARG A 228 53.60 35.43 -87.36
C ARG A 228 54.26 35.35 -88.74
N GLU A 229 53.54 34.86 -89.74
CA GLU A 229 54.05 34.79 -91.11
C GLU A 229 54.28 36.19 -91.71
N GLN A 230 53.36 37.13 -91.44
CA GLN A 230 53.54 38.53 -91.81
C GLN A 230 54.70 39.19 -91.08
N GLU A 231 54.87 38.92 -89.78
CA GLU A 231 55.98 39.43 -88.99
C GLU A 231 57.34 38.97 -89.52
N LYS A 232 57.45 37.67 -89.90
CA LYS A 232 58.62 37.16 -90.63
C LYS A 232 58.87 37.91 -91.93
N LYS A 233 57.83 38.14 -92.76
CA LYS A 233 57.95 38.92 -94.00
C LYS A 233 58.41 40.36 -93.74
N VAL A 234 57.92 40.99 -92.67
CA VAL A 234 58.37 42.33 -92.27
C VAL A 234 59.84 42.31 -91.87
N MET A 235 60.28 41.34 -91.06
CA MET A 235 61.69 41.19 -90.69
C MET A 235 62.56 40.97 -91.93
N GLU A 236 62.17 40.10 -92.85
CA GLU A 236 62.88 39.89 -94.12
C GLU A 236 62.97 41.18 -94.96
N LEU A 237 61.87 41.95 -95.03
CA LEU A 237 61.86 43.24 -95.73
C LEU A 237 62.76 44.27 -95.03
N GLN A 238 62.73 44.33 -93.71
CA GLN A 238 63.62 45.18 -92.92
C GLN A 238 65.08 44.80 -93.15
N GLU A 239 65.41 43.51 -93.16
CA GLU A 239 66.76 43.01 -93.43
C GLU A 239 67.19 43.36 -94.87
N ARG A 240 66.30 43.20 -95.86
CA ARG A 240 66.55 43.69 -97.23
C ARG A 240 66.75 45.20 -97.29
N ILE A 241 66.01 45.99 -96.50
CA ILE A 241 66.19 47.45 -96.42
C ILE A 241 67.54 47.77 -95.78
N VAL A 242 67.91 47.12 -94.69
CA VAL A 242 69.22 47.27 -94.04
C VAL A 242 70.34 46.91 -95.02
N GLN A 243 70.22 45.79 -95.74
CA GLN A 243 71.17 45.40 -96.79
C GLN A 243 71.21 46.41 -97.94
N LYS A 244 70.07 46.94 -98.40
CA LYS A 244 70.02 48.02 -99.42
C LYS A 244 70.63 49.32 -98.92
N ILE A 245 70.42 49.68 -97.65
CA ILE A 245 71.04 50.84 -97.00
C ILE A 245 72.54 50.62 -96.89
N ALA A 246 73.01 49.43 -96.50
CA ALA A 246 74.42 49.07 -96.46
C ALA A 246 75.07 49.09 -97.87
N GLN A 247 74.34 48.63 -98.90
CA GLN A 247 74.78 48.72 -100.29
C GLN A 247 74.81 50.17 -100.81
N LYS A 248 73.86 51.02 -100.40
CA LYS A 248 73.88 52.47 -100.69
C LYS A 248 74.95 53.21 -99.85
N GLN A 249 75.28 52.74 -98.65
CA GLN A 249 76.37 53.25 -97.81
C GLN A 249 77.76 53.02 -98.44
N LYS A 250 77.94 52.02 -99.31
CA LYS A 250 79.17 51.89 -100.12
C LYS A 250 79.36 53.02 -101.14
N LYS A 251 78.39 53.94 -101.32
CA LYS A 251 78.46 55.02 -102.32
C LYS A 251 78.43 56.45 -101.76
N VAL A 252 78.36 56.69 -100.44
CA VAL A 252 78.31 58.06 -99.90
C VAL A 252 79.06 58.17 -98.56
N SER A 253 80.12 58.98 -98.54
CA SER A 253 80.95 59.32 -97.37
C SER A 253 80.33 60.46 -96.55
N ASN A 254 79.63 60.14 -95.45
CA ASN A 254 79.56 60.87 -94.16
C ASN A 254 78.38 60.39 -93.29
N VAL A 255 78.45 59.14 -92.80
CA VAL A 255 77.40 58.53 -91.96
C VAL A 255 77.96 58.07 -90.61
N LYS A 256 78.59 58.98 -89.86
CA LYS A 256 78.93 58.74 -88.43
C LYS A 256 77.94 59.43 -87.47
N ASP A 257 77.36 60.56 -87.87
CA ASP A 257 76.40 61.30 -87.04
C ASP A 257 74.95 60.78 -87.12
N ILE A 258 74.55 60.21 -88.26
CA ILE A 258 73.18 59.70 -88.44
C ILE A 258 73.00 58.35 -87.72
N THR A 259 74.01 57.48 -87.75
CA THR A 259 73.97 56.16 -87.07
C THR A 259 73.85 56.30 -85.56
N LYS A 260 74.58 57.24 -84.96
CA LYS A 260 74.45 57.57 -83.52
C LYS A 260 73.07 58.11 -83.16
N LYS A 261 72.49 59.00 -83.99
CA LYS A 261 71.13 59.52 -83.75
C LYS A 261 70.06 58.44 -83.85
N VAL A 262 70.22 57.47 -84.76
CA VAL A 262 69.30 56.34 -84.91
C VAL A 262 69.44 55.36 -83.74
N GLU A 263 70.66 55.01 -83.32
CA GLU A 263 70.87 54.18 -82.12
C GLU A 263 70.34 54.84 -80.84
N ASP A 264 70.57 56.14 -80.64
CA ASP A 264 70.03 56.88 -79.50
C ASP A 264 68.50 56.98 -79.55
N PHE A 265 67.91 57.12 -80.73
CA PHE A 265 66.47 57.10 -80.92
C PHE A 265 65.86 55.74 -80.58
N PHE A 266 66.48 54.64 -81.02
CA PHE A 266 66.02 53.28 -80.70
C PHE A 266 66.18 52.95 -79.22
N LYS A 267 67.29 53.35 -78.57
CA LYS A 267 67.47 53.19 -77.12
C LYS A 267 66.44 53.98 -76.32
N LYS A 268 66.16 55.23 -76.70
CA LYS A 268 65.09 56.03 -76.09
C LYS A 268 63.72 55.40 -76.30
N LYS A 269 63.41 54.90 -77.49
CA LYS A 269 62.13 54.25 -77.79
C LYS A 269 61.93 52.97 -76.98
N LEU A 270 62.94 52.10 -76.89
CA LEU A 270 62.90 50.89 -76.05
C LEU A 270 62.77 51.21 -74.56
N ALA A 271 63.49 52.23 -74.08
CA ALA A 271 63.35 52.69 -72.71
C ALA A 271 61.94 53.21 -72.41
N VAL A 272 61.32 53.95 -73.35
CA VAL A 272 59.93 54.42 -73.22
C VAL A 272 58.94 53.26 -73.26
N VAL A 273 59.08 52.30 -74.18
CA VAL A 273 58.17 51.14 -74.25
C VAL A 273 58.23 50.31 -72.96
N ASN A 274 59.43 50.02 -72.44
CA ASN A 274 59.60 49.30 -71.18
C ASN A 274 59.07 50.09 -69.96
N LEU A 275 59.03 51.42 -70.04
CA LEU A 275 58.45 52.28 -69.00
C LEU A 275 56.91 52.29 -69.09
N VAL A 276 56.35 52.32 -70.30
CA VAL A 276 54.91 52.19 -70.55
C VAL A 276 54.38 50.83 -70.05
N ASP A 277 55.08 49.75 -70.35
CA ASP A 277 54.67 48.41 -69.93
C ASP A 277 54.70 48.25 -68.39
N ARG A 278 55.69 48.84 -67.72
CA ARG A 278 55.73 48.89 -66.24
C ARG A 278 54.60 49.73 -65.66
N VAL A 279 54.38 50.94 -66.15
CA VAL A 279 53.27 51.80 -65.71
C VAL A 279 51.92 51.12 -65.93
N ASN A 280 51.70 50.43 -67.04
CA ASN A 280 50.47 49.69 -67.27
C ASN A 280 50.30 48.51 -66.31
N LYS A 281 51.37 47.76 -66.05
CA LYS A 281 51.33 46.64 -65.10
C LYS A 281 51.05 47.12 -63.67
N ASP A 282 51.72 48.17 -63.23
CA ASP A 282 51.54 48.76 -61.91
C ASP A 282 50.13 49.34 -61.75
N ARG A 283 49.58 49.97 -62.79
CA ARG A 283 48.17 50.41 -62.83
C ARG A 283 47.22 49.24 -62.62
N ASP A 284 47.41 48.15 -63.36
CA ASP A 284 46.52 46.98 -63.30
C ASP A 284 46.59 46.27 -61.94
N GLU A 285 47.78 46.21 -61.34
CA GLU A 285 47.97 45.70 -59.97
C GLU A 285 47.31 46.61 -58.93
N LEU A 286 47.40 47.93 -59.09
CA LEU A 286 46.75 48.90 -58.21
C LEU A 286 45.23 48.79 -58.27
N GLU A 287 44.69 48.69 -59.48
CA GLU A 287 43.26 48.53 -59.74
C GLU A 287 42.73 47.24 -59.10
N LYS A 288 43.43 46.12 -59.27
CA LYS A 288 43.08 44.86 -58.60
C LYS A 288 43.09 44.99 -57.07
N GLY A 289 44.13 45.62 -56.51
CA GLY A 289 44.24 45.87 -55.07
C GLY A 289 43.09 46.71 -54.52
N LEU A 290 42.70 47.77 -55.23
CA LEU A 290 41.56 48.62 -54.88
C LEU A 290 40.23 47.87 -54.97
N ILE A 291 40.02 47.08 -56.03
CA ILE A 291 38.80 46.26 -56.19
C ILE A 291 38.68 45.24 -55.05
N GLU A 292 39.77 44.57 -54.66
CA GLU A 292 39.76 43.67 -53.49
C GLU A 292 39.40 44.40 -52.20
N LEU A 293 39.93 45.60 -52.01
CA LEU A 293 39.67 46.42 -50.82
C LEU A 293 38.21 46.86 -50.76
N ILE A 294 37.65 47.28 -51.90
CA ILE A 294 36.21 47.60 -52.04
C ILE A 294 35.35 46.37 -51.78
N LYS A 295 35.72 45.19 -52.31
CA LYS A 295 35.00 43.93 -52.05
C LYS A 295 35.04 43.56 -50.57
N LYS A 296 36.20 43.66 -49.92
CA LYS A 296 36.35 43.40 -48.47
C LYS A 296 35.57 44.40 -47.61
N ALA A 297 35.57 45.68 -47.96
CA ALA A 297 34.80 46.70 -47.27
C ALA A 297 33.27 46.48 -47.44
N LYS A 298 32.82 46.09 -48.64
CA LYS A 298 31.42 45.72 -48.89
C LYS A 298 31.01 44.44 -48.15
N SER A 299 31.89 43.42 -48.08
CA SER A 299 31.61 42.22 -47.27
C SER A 299 31.55 42.54 -45.78
N PHE A 300 32.37 43.48 -45.30
CA PHE A 300 32.32 43.98 -43.93
C PHE A 300 30.98 44.65 -43.60
N GLN A 301 30.42 45.43 -44.54
CA GLN A 301 29.07 46.00 -44.40
C GLN A 301 27.97 44.93 -44.30
N LEU A 302 28.18 43.75 -44.90
CA LEU A 302 27.24 42.62 -44.85
C LEU A 302 27.43 41.74 -43.60
N SER A 303 28.66 41.62 -43.07
CA SER A 303 29.00 40.77 -41.91
C SER A 303 29.00 41.50 -40.55
N ALA A 304 28.92 42.82 -40.52
CA ALA A 304 28.93 43.65 -39.29
C ALA A 304 27.80 43.34 -38.29
N SER A 305 26.80 42.52 -38.65
CA SER A 305 25.72 42.08 -37.75
C SER A 305 26.03 40.82 -36.94
N LYS A 306 27.14 40.10 -37.19
CA LYS A 306 27.48 38.85 -36.49
C LYS A 306 29.01 38.67 -36.31
N GLY A 307 29.57 39.25 -35.24
CA GLY A 307 30.83 38.80 -34.59
C GLY A 307 32.17 39.44 -35.03
N ASP A 308 32.91 39.93 -34.02
CA ASP A 308 34.32 40.40 -33.99
C ASP A 308 34.81 41.37 -35.10
N VAL A 309 34.10 42.50 -35.21
CA VAL A 309 34.38 43.65 -36.10
C VAL A 309 35.81 44.18 -35.97
N GLY A 310 36.42 44.12 -34.77
CA GLY A 310 37.74 44.68 -34.50
C GLY A 310 38.88 44.01 -35.26
N LYS A 311 38.89 42.68 -35.38
CA LYS A 311 39.95 41.95 -36.11
C LYS A 311 39.87 42.18 -37.62
N GLN A 312 38.66 42.24 -38.16
CA GLN A 312 38.45 42.47 -39.60
C GLN A 312 38.85 43.90 -40.00
N MET A 313 38.66 44.88 -39.10
CA MET A 313 39.07 46.26 -39.32
C MET A 313 40.60 46.41 -39.38
N ILE A 314 41.33 45.74 -38.48
CA ILE A 314 42.81 45.72 -38.49
C ILE A 314 43.36 45.10 -39.79
N GLU A 315 42.69 44.07 -40.33
CA GLU A 315 43.09 43.45 -41.60
C GLU A 315 42.83 44.37 -42.80
N LEU A 316 41.75 45.15 -42.76
CA LEU A 316 41.41 46.15 -43.79
C LEU A 316 42.43 47.30 -43.79
N GLU A 317 42.81 47.80 -42.60
CA GLU A 317 43.84 48.84 -42.44
C GLU A 317 45.20 48.38 -42.99
N LYS A 318 45.63 47.15 -42.67
CA LYS A 318 46.88 46.60 -43.23
C LYS A 318 46.86 46.52 -44.75
N LYS A 319 45.75 46.07 -45.35
CA LYS A 319 45.62 46.02 -46.82
C LYS A 319 45.58 47.42 -47.43
N PHE A 320 45.00 48.40 -46.74
CA PHE A 320 44.99 49.79 -47.19
C PHE A 320 46.39 50.38 -47.22
N ASP A 321 47.19 50.16 -46.17
CA ASP A 321 48.59 50.60 -46.12
C ASP A 321 49.45 49.95 -47.24
N GLU A 322 49.18 48.69 -47.59
CA GLU A 322 49.85 48.02 -48.72
C GLU A 322 49.50 48.67 -50.07
N VAL A 323 48.21 48.96 -50.30
CA VAL A 323 47.76 49.64 -51.52
C VAL A 323 48.30 51.07 -51.60
N ASP A 324 48.37 51.79 -50.47
CA ASP A 324 48.89 53.17 -50.44
C ASP A 324 50.41 53.22 -50.73
N LYS A 325 51.18 52.25 -50.23
CA LYS A 325 52.60 52.10 -50.61
C LYS A 325 52.78 51.84 -52.10
N LYS A 326 51.96 50.96 -52.69
CA LYS A 326 52.00 50.71 -54.14
C LYS A 326 51.61 51.95 -54.95
N LYS A 327 50.65 52.74 -54.45
CA LYS A 327 50.24 54.00 -55.08
C LYS A 327 51.39 55.01 -55.09
N ALA A 328 52.12 55.14 -54.00
CA ALA A 328 53.29 56.01 -53.92
C ALA A 328 54.41 55.58 -54.90
N GLN A 329 54.61 54.27 -55.09
CA GLN A 329 55.54 53.73 -56.10
C GLN A 329 55.08 54.11 -57.51
N PHE A 330 53.81 53.85 -57.84
CA PHE A 330 53.22 54.21 -59.13
C PHE A 330 53.30 55.71 -59.45
N GLU A 331 53.07 56.58 -58.47
CA GLU A 331 53.23 58.04 -58.62
C GLU A 331 54.68 58.44 -58.90
N THR A 332 55.64 57.70 -58.36
CA THR A 332 57.08 57.92 -58.63
C THR A 332 57.42 57.50 -60.05
N GLU A 333 56.93 56.35 -60.51
CA GLU A 333 57.11 55.89 -61.89
C GLU A 333 56.45 56.82 -62.92
N LEU A 334 55.27 57.38 -62.61
CA LEU A 334 54.62 58.39 -63.45
C LEU A 334 55.42 59.70 -63.54
N LYS A 335 56.07 60.11 -62.45
CA LYS A 335 56.97 61.28 -62.46
C LYS A 335 58.22 61.00 -63.31
N GLU A 336 58.78 59.80 -63.22
CA GLU A 336 59.87 59.37 -64.10
C GLU A 336 59.42 59.38 -65.57
N PHE A 337 58.23 58.83 -65.88
CA PHE A 337 57.63 58.89 -67.21
C PHE A 337 57.48 60.33 -67.72
N GLY A 338 56.94 61.23 -66.91
CA GLY A 338 56.81 62.66 -67.25
C GLY A 338 58.15 63.37 -67.46
N SER A 339 59.23 62.89 -66.82
CA SER A 339 60.58 63.45 -66.97
C SER A 339 61.26 63.06 -68.29
N VAL A 340 60.92 61.90 -68.85
CA VAL A 340 61.46 61.42 -70.14
C VAL A 340 60.98 62.28 -71.32
N PHE A 341 59.82 62.93 -71.20
CA PHE A 341 59.27 63.84 -72.22
C PHE A 341 59.68 65.32 -72.05
N LYS A 342 60.40 65.69 -70.98
CA LYS A 342 60.74 67.09 -70.64
C LYS A 342 62.15 67.54 -71.06
N LYS A 343 62.78 66.91 -72.06
CA LYS A 343 64.01 67.41 -72.69
C LYS A 343 64.00 67.26 -74.21
#